data_AF-A0A9E3ARS1-F1
#
_entry.id   AF-A0A9E3ARS1-F1
#
_cell.length_a   1.000
_cell.length_b   1.000
_cell.length_c   1.000
_cell.angle_alpha   90.00
_cell.angle_beta   90.00
_cell.angle_gamma   90.00
#
_symmetry.space_group_name_H-M   'P 1'
#
loop_
_entity.id
_entity.type
_entity.pdbx_description
1 polymer ?
#
loop_
_entity_poly.entity_id
_entity_poly.type
_entity_poly.pdbx_seq_one_letter_code
_entity_poly.pdbx_strand_id
1 'polypeptide(L)'
;MAAVAVRREWRASGLMLGLFVVLAAMSALVYPTYPRHVGVLLLLAIALEWMRVERDGEGASPVFVGWMAVSAACGLWAAAAALVIPFSPGRQEARWIAAHHLQGAAWAAYPGYVGTDIAAYFGRPTYNLQKECLNTFIRWNGRAYEDVDDDVLAARIEDAGPFDYLISDEDQAPLDDPMRLVAHFDRGLGDNDIFIYAMDRPMSGRARACS
;
A
#
# COMPACT_ATOMS: atom_id res chain seq x y z
N MET A 1 -13.08 -45.95 23.44
CA MET A 1 -12.23 -44.74 23.58
C MET A 1 -11.77 -44.18 22.23
N ALA A 2 -11.30 -45.00 21.27
CA ALA A 2 -10.85 -44.54 19.95
C ALA A 2 -11.87 -43.66 19.16
N ALA A 3 -13.15 -44.04 19.12
CA ALA A 3 -14.17 -43.28 18.39
C ALA A 3 -14.45 -41.86 18.94
N VAL A 4 -14.17 -41.63 20.24
CA VAL A 4 -14.33 -40.31 20.88
C VAL A 4 -13.12 -39.42 20.59
N ALA A 5 -11.92 -40.00 20.54
CA ALA A 5 -10.69 -39.30 20.13
C ALA A 5 -10.77 -38.83 18.67
N VAL A 6 -11.15 -39.74 17.76
CA VAL A 6 -11.35 -39.42 16.33
C VAL A 6 -12.41 -38.32 16.16
N ARG A 7 -13.58 -38.40 16.82
CA ARG A 7 -14.59 -37.33 16.70
C ARG A 7 -14.13 -35.97 17.25
N ARG A 8 -13.20 -35.94 18.20
CA ARG A 8 -12.67 -34.70 18.79
C ARG A 8 -11.63 -34.04 17.88
N GLU A 9 -10.78 -34.83 17.22
CA GLU A 9 -9.84 -34.36 16.20
C GLU A 9 -10.55 -33.76 14.99
N TRP A 10 -11.59 -34.43 14.47
CA TRP A 10 -12.36 -33.91 13.35
C TRP A 10 -13.07 -32.59 13.66
N ARG A 11 -13.46 -32.38 14.93
CA ARG A 11 -14.03 -31.10 15.38
C ARG A 11 -12.99 -29.99 15.43
N ALA A 12 -11.77 -30.27 15.90
CA ALA A 12 -10.70 -29.29 15.94
C ALA A 12 -10.23 -28.90 14.53
N SER A 13 -10.01 -29.89 13.66
CA SER A 13 -9.64 -29.66 12.26
C SER A 13 -10.76 -28.95 11.50
N GLY A 14 -12.03 -29.30 11.75
CA GLY A 14 -13.18 -28.60 11.18
C GLY A 14 -13.30 -27.15 11.65
N LEU A 15 -12.98 -26.87 12.91
CA LEU A 15 -13.01 -25.51 13.47
C LEU A 15 -11.88 -24.64 12.89
N MET A 16 -10.67 -25.19 12.74
CA MET A 16 -9.57 -24.52 12.05
C MET A 16 -9.90 -24.23 10.59
N LEU A 17 -10.43 -25.21 9.87
CA LEU A 17 -10.84 -25.04 8.48
C LEU A 17 -11.96 -23.99 8.36
N GLY A 18 -12.93 -24.01 9.27
CA GLY A 18 -14.01 -23.03 9.34
C GLY A 18 -13.49 -21.61 9.61
N LEU A 19 -12.61 -21.45 10.61
CA LEU A 19 -11.97 -20.18 10.91
C LEU A 19 -11.16 -19.66 9.71
N PHE A 20 -10.42 -20.55 9.05
CA PHE A 20 -9.68 -20.22 7.83
C PHE A 20 -10.60 -19.74 6.70
N VAL A 21 -11.67 -20.47 6.41
CA VAL A 21 -12.64 -20.09 5.36
C VAL A 21 -13.25 -18.72 5.69
N VAL A 22 -13.64 -18.49 6.94
CA VAL A 22 -14.19 -17.20 7.38
C VAL A 22 -13.17 -16.10 7.22
N LEU A 23 -11.92 -16.31 7.63
CA LEU A 23 -10.89 -15.28 7.54
C LEU A 23 -10.43 -15.03 6.10
N ALA A 24 -10.37 -16.06 5.26
CA ALA A 24 -10.06 -15.92 3.85
C ALA A 24 -11.19 -15.21 3.11
N ALA A 25 -12.45 -15.55 3.40
CA ALA A 25 -13.61 -14.84 2.89
C ALA A 25 -13.62 -13.39 3.38
N MET A 26 -13.35 -13.15 4.66
CA MET A 26 -13.25 -11.79 5.23
C MET A 26 -12.11 -11.01 4.56
N SER A 27 -10.95 -11.63 4.33
CA SER A 27 -9.86 -10.99 3.58
C SER A 27 -10.26 -10.68 2.14
N ALA A 28 -10.93 -11.60 1.45
CA ALA A 28 -11.34 -11.41 0.06
C ALA A 28 -12.46 -10.37 -0.09
N LEU A 29 -13.37 -10.28 0.90
CA LEU A 29 -14.53 -9.41 0.86
C LEU A 29 -14.27 -8.01 1.45
N VAL A 30 -13.44 -7.91 2.49
CA VAL A 30 -13.15 -6.64 3.21
C VAL A 30 -11.84 -6.02 2.75
N TYR A 31 -10.85 -6.83 2.39
CA TYR A 31 -9.52 -6.38 1.97
C TYR A 31 -9.10 -6.98 0.61
N PRO A 32 -9.95 -6.90 -0.44
CA PRO A 32 -9.68 -7.53 -1.74
C PRO A 32 -8.32 -7.15 -2.35
N THR A 33 -7.76 -6.01 -1.94
CA THR A 33 -6.51 -5.44 -2.47
C THR A 33 -5.32 -5.49 -1.51
N TYR A 34 -5.47 -6.05 -0.29
CA TYR A 34 -4.38 -6.02 0.70
C TYR A 34 -4.03 -7.39 1.31
N PRO A 35 -3.55 -8.34 0.48
CA PRO A 35 -3.12 -9.67 0.94
C PRO A 35 -1.99 -9.63 1.97
N ARG A 36 -1.29 -8.49 2.09
CA ARG A 36 -0.27 -8.26 3.14
C ARG A 36 -0.79 -8.44 4.58
N HIS A 37 -2.10 -8.36 4.81
CA HIS A 37 -2.67 -8.48 6.17
C HIS A 37 -2.99 -9.93 6.60
N VAL A 38 -2.98 -10.92 5.70
CA VAL A 38 -3.33 -12.30 6.08
C VAL A 38 -2.18 -13.10 6.68
N GLY A 39 -0.94 -12.58 6.63
CA GLY A 39 0.25 -13.28 7.14
C GLY A 39 0.15 -13.64 8.63
N VAL A 40 -0.51 -12.82 9.44
CA VAL A 40 -0.71 -13.10 10.87
C VAL A 40 -1.57 -14.35 11.11
N LEU A 41 -2.53 -14.62 10.22
CA LEU A 41 -3.41 -15.78 10.33
C LEU A 41 -2.66 -17.06 10.01
N LEU A 42 -1.73 -17.00 9.04
CA LEU A 42 -0.81 -18.08 8.74
C LEU A 42 0.09 -18.41 9.95
N LEU A 43 0.66 -17.38 10.59
CA LEU A 43 1.48 -17.57 11.79
C LEU A 43 0.67 -18.18 12.95
N LEU A 44 -0.58 -17.75 13.14
CA LEU A 44 -1.46 -18.31 14.15
C LEU A 44 -1.78 -19.79 13.86
N ALA A 45 -2.07 -20.14 12.60
CA ALA A 45 -2.31 -21.52 12.20
C ALA A 45 -1.09 -22.41 12.47
N ILE A 46 0.12 -21.93 12.15
CA ILE A 46 1.38 -22.62 12.46
C ILE A 46 1.55 -22.82 13.96
N ALA A 47 1.32 -21.79 14.77
CA ALA A 47 1.47 -21.88 16.23
C ALA A 47 0.47 -22.88 16.85
N LEU A 48 -0.78 -22.88 16.37
CA LEU A 48 -1.80 -23.81 16.85
C LEU A 48 -1.47 -25.26 16.47
N GLU A 49 -1.00 -25.51 15.25
CA GLU A 49 -0.59 -26.86 14.83
C GLU A 49 0.65 -27.31 15.60
N TRP A 50 1.62 -26.41 15.84
CA TRP A 50 2.79 -26.68 16.66
C TRP A 50 2.39 -27.13 18.08
N MET A 51 1.49 -26.39 18.73
CA MET A 51 0.99 -26.76 20.07
C MET A 51 0.26 -28.11 20.07
N ARG A 52 -0.45 -28.45 18.99
CA ARG A 52 -1.09 -29.77 18.84
C ARG A 52 -0.02 -30.87 18.77
N VAL A 53 1.00 -30.69 17.93
CA VAL A 53 2.13 -31.62 17.76
C VAL A 53 2.84 -31.87 19.10
N GLU A 54 3.15 -30.81 19.85
CA GLU A 54 3.80 -30.95 21.17
C GLU A 54 2.92 -31.66 22.19
N ARG A 55 1.61 -31.36 22.23
CA ARG A 55 0.68 -31.95 23.20
C ARG A 55 0.45 -33.43 22.93
N ASP A 56 0.27 -33.80 21.67
CA ASP A 56 -0.20 -35.13 21.28
C ASP A 56 0.98 -36.07 20.91
N GLY A 57 2.18 -35.53 20.70
CA GLY A 57 3.38 -36.29 20.31
C GLY A 57 3.33 -36.83 18.87
N GLU A 58 2.35 -36.36 18.09
CA GLU A 58 2.13 -36.76 16.69
C GLU A 58 2.67 -35.69 15.74
N GLY A 59 3.06 -36.08 14.54
CA GLY A 59 3.49 -35.14 13.50
C GLY A 59 2.36 -34.20 13.03
N ALA A 60 2.75 -33.18 12.26
CA ALA A 60 1.79 -32.28 11.61
C ALA A 60 0.84 -33.07 10.70
N SER A 61 -0.43 -32.66 10.67
CA SER A 61 -1.45 -33.36 9.89
C SER A 61 -1.13 -33.25 8.39
N PRO A 62 -1.41 -34.29 7.57
CA PRO A 62 -1.16 -34.23 6.14
C PRO A 62 -1.87 -33.07 5.44
N VAL A 63 -3.06 -32.69 5.95
CA VAL A 63 -3.83 -31.54 5.45
C VAL A 63 -3.07 -30.25 5.71
N PHE A 64 -2.56 -30.05 6.93
CA PHE A 64 -1.75 -28.87 7.27
C PHE A 64 -0.46 -28.82 6.45
N VAL A 65 0.23 -29.95 6.27
CA VAL A 65 1.44 -30.04 5.43
C VAL A 65 1.14 -29.66 3.98
N GLY A 66 0.06 -30.20 3.41
CA GLY A 66 -0.37 -29.86 2.04
C GLY A 66 -0.68 -28.37 1.89
N TRP A 67 -1.35 -27.79 2.88
CA TRP A 67 -1.63 -26.35 2.90
C TRP A 67 -0.36 -25.50 3.00
N MET A 68 0.58 -25.86 3.88
CA MET A 68 1.88 -25.19 3.98
C MET A 68 2.67 -25.26 2.67
N ALA A 69 2.59 -26.39 1.95
CA ALA A 69 3.22 -26.53 0.64
C ALA A 69 2.61 -25.56 -0.39
N VAL A 70 1.29 -25.41 -0.41
CA VAL A 70 0.61 -24.44 -1.28
C VAL A 70 0.98 -23.01 -0.90
N SER A 71 0.96 -22.66 0.40
CA SER A 71 1.37 -21.34 0.87
C SER A 71 2.83 -21.02 0.53
N ALA A 72 3.73 -21.99 0.66
CA ALA A 72 5.12 -21.85 0.25
C ALA A 72 5.25 -21.62 -1.25
N ALA A 73 4.50 -22.36 -2.08
CA ALA A 73 4.49 -22.15 -3.54
C ALA A 73 3.98 -20.76 -3.91
N CYS A 74 2.91 -20.28 -3.29
CA CYS A 74 2.42 -18.91 -3.48
C CYS A 74 3.45 -17.86 -3.06
N GLY A 75 4.14 -18.07 -1.92
CA GLY A 75 5.21 -17.19 -1.45
C GLY A 75 6.40 -17.14 -2.41
N LEU A 76 6.84 -18.29 -2.93
CA LEU A 76 7.89 -18.36 -3.94
C LEU A 76 7.49 -17.65 -5.23
N TRP A 77 6.25 -17.85 -5.68
CA TRP A 77 5.73 -17.14 -6.86
C TRP A 77 5.71 -15.62 -6.64
N ALA A 78 5.21 -15.15 -5.50
CA ALA A 78 5.17 -13.72 -5.17
C ALA A 78 6.58 -13.12 -5.06
N ALA A 79 7.53 -13.85 -4.45
CA ALA A 79 8.92 -13.44 -4.39
C ALA A 79 9.56 -13.37 -5.79
N ALA A 80 9.29 -14.36 -6.65
CA ALA A 80 9.77 -14.35 -8.03
C ALA A 80 9.17 -13.18 -8.83
N ALA A 81 7.89 -12.87 -8.65
CA ALA A 81 7.25 -11.71 -9.26
C ALA A 81 7.91 -10.41 -8.79
N ALA A 82 8.21 -10.27 -7.49
CA ALA A 82 8.86 -9.09 -6.92
C ALA A 82 10.32 -8.87 -7.39
N LEU A 83 10.97 -9.89 -7.96
CA LEU A 83 12.29 -9.75 -8.59
C LEU A 83 12.22 -9.08 -9.96
N VAL A 84 11.06 -9.12 -10.63
CA VAL A 84 10.88 -8.62 -12.00
C VAL A 84 9.98 -7.38 -12.03
N ILE A 85 8.94 -7.36 -11.20
CA ILE A 85 7.97 -6.28 -11.13
C ILE A 85 8.22 -5.51 -9.83
N PRO A 86 8.50 -4.20 -9.89
CA PRO A 86 8.70 -3.40 -8.69
C PRO A 86 7.43 -3.40 -7.84
N PHE A 87 7.59 -3.39 -6.51
CA PHE A 87 6.45 -3.32 -5.61
C PHE A 87 5.74 -1.97 -5.69
N SER A 88 6.51 -0.89 -5.79
CA SER A 88 6.07 0.50 -5.91
C SER A 88 6.95 1.25 -6.93
N PRO A 89 6.41 2.23 -7.68
CA PRO A 89 7.17 3.06 -8.60
C PRO A 89 8.08 4.10 -7.91
N GLY A 90 8.04 4.29 -6.58
CA GLY A 90 8.80 5.34 -5.89
C GLY A 90 10.31 5.36 -6.15
N ARG A 91 10.95 4.20 -6.39
CA ARG A 91 12.37 4.16 -6.83
C ARG A 91 12.56 4.70 -8.24
N GLN A 92 11.65 4.39 -9.16
CA GLN A 92 11.69 4.86 -10.55
C GLN A 92 11.45 6.37 -10.59
N GLU A 93 10.45 6.83 -9.85
CA GLU A 93 10.13 8.23 -9.62
C GLU A 93 11.35 9.00 -9.08
N ALA A 94 11.97 8.55 -7.99
CA ALA A 94 13.15 9.19 -7.42
C ALA A 94 14.34 9.25 -8.42
N ARG A 95 14.55 8.20 -9.22
CA ARG A 95 15.58 8.22 -10.27
C ARG A 95 15.27 9.24 -11.35
N TRP A 96 14.01 9.34 -11.76
CA TRP A 96 13.56 10.31 -12.76
C TRP A 96 13.73 11.74 -12.24
N ILE A 97 13.29 12.03 -11.02
CA ILE A 97 13.47 13.33 -10.34
C ILE A 97 14.96 13.71 -10.30
N ALA A 98 15.82 12.75 -9.95
CA ALA A 98 17.25 12.98 -9.90
C ALA A 98 17.87 13.24 -11.28
N ALA A 99 17.45 12.51 -12.30
CA ALA A 99 17.93 12.66 -13.68
C ALA A 99 17.52 14.00 -14.31
N HIS A 100 16.43 14.60 -13.84
CA HIS A 100 15.94 15.90 -14.31
C HIS A 100 16.35 17.07 -13.41
N HIS A 101 17.21 16.83 -12.41
CA HIS A 101 17.69 17.84 -11.45
C HIS A 101 16.56 18.50 -10.62
N LEU A 102 15.48 17.77 -10.35
CA LEU A 102 14.27 18.28 -9.68
C LEU A 102 14.24 18.00 -8.17
N GLN A 103 15.32 17.47 -7.59
CA GLN A 103 15.42 17.22 -6.14
C GLN A 103 15.28 18.52 -5.33
N GLY A 104 15.60 19.65 -5.95
CA GLY A 104 15.54 20.99 -5.38
C GLY A 104 14.17 21.67 -5.48
N ALA A 105 13.23 21.11 -6.24
CA ALA A 105 11.94 21.74 -6.53
C ALA A 105 10.99 21.70 -5.33
N ALA A 106 9.97 22.55 -5.36
CA ALA A 106 8.85 22.50 -4.44
C ALA A 106 7.79 21.54 -4.98
N TRP A 107 7.37 20.57 -4.18
CA TRP A 107 6.48 19.49 -4.59
C TRP A 107 5.16 19.54 -3.82
N ALA A 108 4.05 19.40 -4.53
CA ALA A 108 2.76 19.04 -3.95
C ALA A 108 2.44 17.58 -4.25
N ALA A 109 1.58 16.97 -3.43
CA ALA A 109 1.15 15.60 -3.57
C ALA A 109 -0.36 15.43 -3.33
N TYR A 110 -1.00 14.62 -4.16
CA TYR A 110 -2.39 14.20 -4.00
C TYR A 110 -2.60 12.75 -4.44
N PRO A 111 -3.13 11.85 -3.59
CA PRO A 111 -3.23 11.95 -2.15
C PRO A 111 -1.88 12.24 -1.50
N GLY A 112 -1.92 12.74 -0.27
CA GLY A 112 -0.71 13.16 0.41
C GLY A 112 0.32 12.05 0.67
N TYR A 113 -0.07 10.78 0.57
CA TYR A 113 0.86 9.66 0.73
C TYR A 113 1.80 9.48 -0.45
N VAL A 114 1.40 9.92 -1.63
CA VAL A 114 2.23 9.82 -2.83
C VAL A 114 3.52 10.62 -2.66
N GLY A 115 3.45 11.78 -1.98
CA GLY A 115 4.62 12.61 -1.70
C GLY A 115 5.62 12.03 -0.69
N THR A 116 5.28 10.94 0.03
CA THR A 116 6.18 10.39 1.05
C THR A 116 7.45 9.79 0.48
N ASP A 117 7.42 9.28 -0.75
CA ASP A 117 8.61 8.76 -1.41
C ASP A 117 9.61 9.87 -1.73
N ILE A 118 9.15 11.00 -2.27
CA ILE A 118 9.96 12.21 -2.47
C ILE A 118 10.62 12.63 -1.15
N ALA A 119 9.82 12.69 -0.08
CA ALA A 119 10.33 13.07 1.23
C ALA A 119 11.38 12.10 1.78
N ALA A 120 11.17 10.79 1.60
CA ALA A 120 12.08 9.75 2.04
C ALA A 120 13.41 9.76 1.26
N TYR A 121 13.36 9.93 -0.07
CA TYR A 121 14.56 9.90 -0.92
C TYR A 121 15.38 11.20 -0.85
N PHE A 122 14.71 12.35 -0.73
CA PHE A 122 15.38 13.66 -0.86
C PHE A 122 15.41 14.49 0.43
N GLY A 123 14.77 14.01 1.52
CA GLY A 123 14.78 14.69 2.81
C GLY A 123 14.04 16.03 2.79
N ARG A 124 13.05 16.18 1.91
CA ARG A 124 12.29 17.42 1.72
C ARG A 124 10.80 17.20 1.90
N PRO A 125 10.08 18.10 2.57
CA PRO A 125 8.64 17.96 2.70
C PRO A 125 7.93 18.16 1.36
N THR A 126 6.81 17.47 1.19
CA THR A 126 5.84 17.71 0.12
C THR A 126 4.63 18.45 0.68
N TYR A 127 3.96 19.27 -0.12
CA TYR A 127 2.70 19.90 0.26
C TYR A 127 1.55 18.92 0.00
N ASN A 128 0.87 18.48 1.05
CA ASN A 128 -0.26 17.57 0.96
C ASN A 128 -1.52 18.36 0.58
N LEU A 129 -2.05 18.16 -0.63
CA LEU A 129 -3.25 18.85 -1.11
C LEU A 129 -4.54 18.39 -0.42
N GLN A 130 -4.59 17.18 0.15
CA GLN A 130 -5.74 16.73 0.94
C GLN A 130 -5.83 17.47 2.29
N LYS A 131 -4.68 17.76 2.91
CA LYS A 131 -4.59 18.33 4.27
C LYS A 131 -4.12 19.78 4.33
N GLU A 132 -3.76 20.35 3.18
CA GLU A 132 -3.31 21.74 3.00
C GLU A 132 -2.10 22.09 3.89
N CYS A 133 -1.12 21.18 3.94
CA CYS A 133 0.03 21.33 4.81
C CYS A 133 1.25 20.52 4.37
N LEU A 134 2.45 20.95 4.78
CA LEU A 134 3.70 20.23 4.50
C LEU A 134 3.83 18.96 5.35
N ASN A 135 4.14 17.83 4.71
CA ASN A 135 4.43 16.55 5.37
C ASN A 135 5.71 15.88 4.85
N THR A 136 6.38 15.13 5.73
CA THR A 136 7.50 14.24 5.38
C THR A 136 7.17 12.76 5.58
N PHE A 137 6.02 12.48 6.20
CA PHE A 137 5.50 11.14 6.44
C PHE A 137 3.96 11.18 6.44
N ILE A 138 3.34 10.02 6.35
CA ILE A 138 1.89 9.87 6.51
C ILE A 138 1.56 9.22 7.82
N ARG A 139 0.61 9.83 8.51
CA ARG A 139 -0.11 9.20 9.59
C ARG A 139 -1.31 8.46 9.00
N TRP A 140 -1.23 7.14 8.97
CA TRP A 140 -2.34 6.26 8.59
C TRP A 140 -3.44 6.30 9.65
N ASN A 141 -4.37 7.24 9.48
CA ASN A 141 -5.60 7.38 10.26
C ASN A 141 -6.79 7.53 9.30
N GLY A 142 -8.02 7.67 9.81
CA GLY A 142 -9.21 7.82 8.96
C GLY A 142 -9.12 8.96 7.93
N ARG A 143 -8.34 10.00 8.23
CA ARG A 143 -8.12 11.16 7.36
C ARG A 143 -7.04 10.97 6.29
N ALA A 144 -6.39 9.81 6.23
CA ALA A 144 -5.38 9.52 5.21
C ALA A 144 -6.00 9.17 3.85
N TYR A 145 -7.29 8.82 3.84
CA TYR A 145 -8.07 8.41 2.68
C TYR A 145 -9.33 9.27 2.51
N GLU A 146 -9.35 10.46 3.11
CA GLU A 146 -10.43 11.43 2.87
C GLU A 146 -10.13 12.09 1.52
N ASP A 147 -10.78 11.58 0.48
CA ASP A 147 -10.72 12.16 -0.86
C ASP A 147 -11.34 13.56 -0.85
N VAL A 148 -10.86 14.37 -1.79
CA VAL A 148 -11.31 15.75 -1.96
C VAL A 148 -12.05 15.80 -3.29
N ASP A 149 -13.23 16.40 -3.31
CA ASP A 149 -13.98 16.60 -4.57
C ASP A 149 -13.12 17.34 -5.59
N ASP A 150 -13.21 16.97 -6.87
CA ASP A 150 -12.39 17.51 -7.96
C ASP A 150 -12.37 19.05 -8.01
N ASP A 151 -13.53 19.70 -7.80
CA ASP A 151 -13.64 21.17 -7.76
C ASP A 151 -12.83 21.78 -6.61
N VAL A 152 -12.82 21.12 -5.45
CA VAL A 152 -12.06 21.56 -4.28
C VAL A 152 -10.57 21.27 -4.46
N LEU A 153 -10.22 20.14 -5.06
CA LEU A 153 -8.84 19.80 -5.40
C LEU A 153 -8.27 20.79 -6.42
N ALA A 154 -9.03 21.11 -7.47
CA ALA A 154 -8.67 22.11 -8.47
C ALA A 154 -8.40 23.45 -7.77
N ALA A 155 -9.36 23.97 -6.99
CA ALA A 155 -9.20 25.22 -6.25
C ALA A 155 -7.96 25.21 -5.34
N ARG A 156 -7.68 24.08 -4.67
CA ARG A 156 -6.47 23.92 -3.86
C ARG A 156 -5.20 23.90 -4.68
N ILE A 157 -5.18 23.28 -5.86
CA ILE A 157 -4.04 23.34 -6.78
C ILE A 157 -3.80 24.79 -7.19
N GLU A 158 -4.86 25.57 -7.39
CA GLU A 158 -4.75 27.00 -7.69
C GLU A 158 -4.23 27.82 -6.50
N ASP A 159 -4.64 27.49 -5.27
CA ASP A 159 -4.38 28.26 -4.05
C ASP A 159 -3.14 27.82 -3.25
N ALA A 160 -2.71 26.57 -3.34
CA ALA A 160 -1.76 25.91 -2.42
C ALA A 160 -0.32 26.46 -2.43
N GLY A 161 -0.04 27.47 -3.25
CA GLY A 161 1.19 28.24 -3.22
C GLY A 161 2.28 27.70 -4.16
N PRO A 162 3.57 27.98 -3.87
CA PRO A 162 4.65 27.85 -4.83
C PRO A 162 5.19 26.41 -4.82
N PHE A 163 4.45 25.47 -5.39
CA PHE A 163 5.01 24.21 -5.83
C PHE A 163 5.26 24.27 -7.34
N ASP A 164 6.39 23.71 -7.76
CA ASP A 164 6.79 23.63 -9.16
C ASP A 164 6.19 22.39 -9.82
N TYR A 165 5.92 21.35 -9.02
CA TYR A 165 5.44 20.05 -9.48
C TYR A 165 4.36 19.48 -8.56
N LEU A 166 3.39 18.80 -9.16
CA LEU A 166 2.42 17.94 -8.49
C LEU A 166 2.75 16.49 -8.79
N ILE A 167 2.76 15.65 -7.76
CA ILE A 167 2.73 14.19 -7.91
C ILE A 167 1.36 13.64 -7.48
N SER A 168 0.80 12.74 -8.28
CA SER A 168 -0.51 12.16 -8.03
C SER A 168 -0.54 10.68 -8.38
N ASP A 169 -1.38 9.90 -7.69
CA ASP A 169 -1.65 8.52 -8.07
C ASP A 169 -2.95 8.32 -8.85
N GLU A 170 -3.63 9.44 -9.12
CA GLU A 170 -4.77 9.56 -10.01
C GLU A 170 -4.40 10.45 -11.21
N ASP A 171 -4.98 10.18 -12.37
CA ASP A 171 -4.79 11.02 -13.55
C ASP A 171 -5.58 12.32 -13.42
N GLN A 172 -4.85 13.40 -13.15
CA GLN A 172 -5.35 14.77 -13.03
C GLN A 172 -5.40 15.51 -14.37
N ALA A 173 -5.20 14.84 -15.51
CA ALA A 173 -5.31 15.45 -16.84
C ALA A 173 -6.61 16.23 -17.08
N PRO A 174 -7.80 15.81 -16.58
CA PRO A 174 -9.04 16.58 -16.74
C PRO A 174 -8.99 18.00 -16.14
N LEU A 175 -8.01 18.31 -15.29
CA LEU A 175 -7.81 19.63 -14.71
C LEU A 175 -7.01 20.59 -15.63
N ASP A 176 -6.45 20.12 -16.76
CA ASP A 176 -5.79 20.77 -17.93
C ASP A 176 -5.02 22.13 -17.78
N ASP A 177 -5.52 23.11 -17.01
CA ASP A 177 -4.84 24.36 -16.66
C ASP A 177 -4.90 24.51 -15.12
N PRO A 178 -3.76 24.50 -14.40
CA PRO A 178 -2.43 24.96 -14.85
C PRO A 178 -1.34 23.89 -14.92
N MET A 179 -1.68 22.68 -15.34
CA MET A 179 -0.81 21.53 -15.16
C MET A 179 -0.47 20.86 -16.46
N ARG A 180 0.81 20.53 -16.64
CA ARG A 180 1.28 19.76 -17.79
C ARG A 180 1.91 18.46 -17.33
N LEU A 181 1.37 17.33 -17.79
CA LEU A 181 1.95 16.01 -17.52
C LEU A 181 3.39 15.94 -18.07
N VAL A 182 4.34 15.59 -17.21
CA VAL A 182 5.77 15.47 -17.55
C VAL A 182 6.32 14.07 -17.34
N ALA A 183 5.68 13.24 -16.52
CA ALA A 183 6.02 11.83 -16.38
C ALA A 183 4.81 10.99 -15.94
N HIS A 184 4.82 9.72 -16.32
CA HIS A 184 3.89 8.70 -15.88
C HIS A 184 4.67 7.41 -15.60
N PHE A 185 4.37 6.75 -14.48
CA PHE A 185 4.96 5.48 -14.07
C PHE A 185 3.84 4.47 -13.83
N ASP A 186 3.84 3.39 -14.60
CA ASP A 186 2.89 2.30 -14.43
C ASP A 186 3.02 1.69 -13.03
N ARG A 187 1.88 1.26 -12.49
CA ARG A 187 1.76 0.66 -11.16
C ARG A 187 2.63 -0.56 -10.96
N GLY A 188 3.15 -0.67 -9.74
CA GLY A 188 3.81 -1.88 -9.25
C GLY A 188 2.84 -2.99 -8.84
N LEU A 189 3.36 -4.05 -8.23
CA LEU A 189 2.55 -5.18 -7.73
C LEU A 189 1.54 -4.78 -6.64
N GLY A 190 1.78 -3.70 -5.91
CA GLY A 190 0.98 -3.34 -4.74
C GLY A 190 0.70 -1.84 -4.61
N ASP A 191 0.78 -1.11 -5.72
CA ASP A 191 0.67 0.35 -5.75
C ASP A 191 -0.24 0.82 -6.89
N ASN A 192 -0.46 2.13 -6.95
CA ASN A 192 -1.19 2.81 -8.02
C ASN A 192 -0.24 3.31 -9.12
N ASP A 193 -0.80 3.72 -10.25
CA ASP A 193 -0.05 4.44 -11.29
C ASP A 193 0.37 5.80 -10.72
N ILE A 194 1.52 6.34 -11.10
CA ILE A 194 2.00 7.64 -10.62
C ILE A 194 2.16 8.62 -11.77
N PHE A 195 1.58 9.80 -11.61
CA PHE A 195 1.58 10.91 -12.54
C PHE A 195 2.35 12.09 -11.95
N ILE A 196 3.22 12.71 -12.74
CA ILE A 196 3.92 13.94 -12.37
C ILE A 196 3.51 15.04 -13.34
N TYR A 197 3.05 16.16 -12.78
CA TYR A 197 2.69 17.37 -13.50
C TYR A 197 3.64 18.50 -13.15
N ALA A 198 4.02 19.29 -14.15
CA ALA A 198 4.68 20.58 -13.96
C ALA A 198 3.62 21.68 -13.91
N MET A 199 3.84 22.68 -13.05
CA MET A 199 2.94 23.83 -12.91
C MET A 199 3.32 24.93 -13.90
N ASP A 200 2.35 25.39 -14.70
CA ASP A 200 2.56 26.43 -15.73
C ASP A 200 2.34 27.87 -15.19
N ARG A 201 2.43 28.09 -13.87
CA ARG A 201 2.16 29.39 -13.21
C ARG A 201 3.38 30.00 -12.49
N PRO A 202 3.47 31.35 -12.41
CA PRO A 202 4.45 32.03 -11.57
C PRO A 202 4.10 31.94 -10.06
N MET A 203 5.06 31.51 -9.25
CA MET A 203 4.98 31.28 -7.79
C MET A 203 4.51 32.52 -6.99
N SER A 204 3.45 32.40 -6.15
CA SER A 204 3.01 33.52 -5.28
C SER A 204 2.57 33.21 -3.83
N GLY A 205 2.53 31.95 -3.36
CA GLY A 205 2.00 31.62 -2.00
C GLY A 205 3.04 31.38 -0.88
N ARG A 206 2.58 31.21 0.37
CA ARG A 206 3.37 30.73 1.53
C ARG A 206 2.71 29.49 2.14
N ALA A 207 3.44 28.37 2.24
CA ALA A 207 2.96 27.11 2.81
C ALA A 207 2.99 27.08 4.37
N ARG A 208 2.08 26.30 5.00
CA ARG A 208 2.02 26.01 6.44
C ARG A 208 2.37 24.53 6.73
N ALA A 209 2.87 24.22 7.93
CA ALA A 209 3.23 22.84 8.34
C ALA A 209 2.02 22.06 8.89
N CYS A 210 1.99 20.73 8.71
CA CYS A 210 0.91 19.88 9.24
C CYS A 210 1.00 19.74 10.76
N SER A 211 -0.15 19.85 11.45
CA SER A 211 -0.31 19.58 12.90
C SER A 211 -0.87 18.19 13.18
#